data_AF-A0A4P7GZM6-F1
#
_entry.id   AF-A0A4P7GZM6-F1
#
_cell.length_a   1.000
_cell.length_b   1.000
_cell.length_c   1.000
_cell.angle_alpha   90.00
_cell.angle_beta   90.00
_cell.angle_gamma   90.00
#
_symmetry.space_group_name_H-M   'P 1'
#
loop_
_entity.id
_entity.type
_entity.pdbx_description
1 polymer ?
#
loop_
_entity_poly.entity_id
_entity_poly.type
_entity_poly.pdbx_seq_one_letter_code
_entity_poly.pdbx_strand_id
1 'polypeptide(L)'
;MKFVRRVDGMTYAFVCDGEAHGFPSYKRIDLDIWCRRLPDFGWVVCSASGAVSSRPLDDPGRGDLPPEGVWVSRKGDRSYVYDLIRTEAGR
;
A
#
# COMPACT_ATOMS: atom_id res chain seq x y z
N MET A 1 -6.28 0.94 -7.13
CA MET A 1 -6.34 -0.14 -6.11
C MET A 1 -6.89 0.41 -4.80
N LYS A 2 -7.33 -0.45 -3.88
CA LYS A 2 -7.89 -0.01 -2.61
C LYS A 2 -7.43 -0.86 -1.44
N PHE A 3 -7.16 -0.23 -0.30
CA PHE A 3 -6.97 -0.88 0.98
C PHE A 3 -8.27 -0.87 1.76
N VAL A 4 -8.77 -2.03 2.18
CA VAL A 4 -10.00 -2.18 2.96
C VAL A 4 -9.64 -2.65 4.36
N ARG A 5 -9.93 -1.85 5.39
CA ARG A 5 -9.64 -2.21 6.78
C ARG A 5 -10.56 -3.33 7.24
N ARG A 6 -10.00 -4.41 7.79
CA ARG A 6 -10.79 -5.59 8.17
C ARG A 6 -11.78 -5.38 9.31
N VAL A 7 -11.44 -4.54 10.29
CA VAL A 7 -12.27 -4.38 11.50
C VAL A 7 -13.57 -3.61 11.24
N ASP A 8 -13.62 -2.76 10.22
CA ASP A 8 -14.76 -1.86 9.97
C ASP A 8 -15.05 -1.53 8.51
N GLY A 9 -14.34 -2.13 7.55
CA GLY A 9 -14.55 -1.93 6.12
C GLY A 9 -14.06 -0.56 5.59
N MET A 10 -13.40 0.26 6.42
CA MET A 10 -12.92 1.57 5.98
C MET A 10 -11.97 1.42 4.78
N THR A 11 -12.28 2.12 3.69
CA THR A 11 -11.59 1.96 2.41
C THR A 11 -10.78 3.18 2.05
N TYR A 12 -9.54 2.96 1.60
CA TYR A 12 -8.67 4.01 1.05
C TYR A 12 -8.29 3.70 -0.39
N ALA A 13 -8.59 4.61 -1.31
CA ALA A 13 -8.23 4.49 -2.71
C ALA A 13 -6.81 5.00 -2.96
N PHE A 14 -6.07 4.23 -3.76
CA PHE A 14 -4.75 4.56 -4.26
C PHE A 14 -4.75 4.50 -5.78
N VAL A 15 -4.21 5.55 -6.41
CA VAL A 15 -4.10 5.72 -7.87
C VAL A 15 -2.64 5.73 -8.29
N CYS A 16 -2.33 5.22 -9.49
CA CYS A 16 -0.97 5.27 -10.01
C CYS A 16 -0.59 6.74 -10.22
N ASP A 17 0.58 7.12 -9.71
CA ASP A 17 1.10 8.48 -9.76
C ASP A 17 2.62 8.41 -9.89
N GLY A 18 3.06 8.09 -11.11
CA GLY A 18 4.46 7.96 -11.49
C GLY A 18 5.14 6.68 -11.04
N GLU A 19 6.46 6.75 -10.91
CA GLU A 19 7.33 5.62 -10.61
C GLU A 19 8.28 5.96 -9.46
N ALA A 20 8.69 4.94 -8.72
CA ALA A 20 9.74 5.02 -7.71
C ALA A 20 10.61 3.76 -7.78
N HIS A 21 11.93 3.95 -7.84
CA HIS A 21 12.92 2.85 -7.91
C HIS A 21 12.70 1.88 -9.08
N GLY A 22 12.15 2.37 -10.20
CA GLY A 22 11.85 1.57 -11.40
C GLY A 22 10.56 0.76 -11.32
N PHE A 23 9.70 1.02 -10.33
CA PHE A 23 8.40 0.38 -10.17
C PHE A 23 7.28 1.42 -10.08
N PRO A 24 6.03 1.07 -10.41
CA PRO A 24 4.89 1.97 -10.23
C PRO A 24 4.78 2.47 -8.79
N SER A 25 4.45 3.74 -8.64
CA SER A 25 4.16 4.36 -7.35
C SER A 25 2.68 4.71 -7.30
N TYR A 26 2.00 4.38 -6.20
CA TYR A 26 0.58 4.66 -6.06
C TYR A 26 0.35 5.63 -4.91
N LYS A 27 -0.31 6.75 -5.19
CA LYS A 27 -0.65 7.77 -4.19
C LYS A 27 -2.06 7.56 -3.66
N ARG A 28 -2.26 7.73 -2.35
CA ARG A 28 -3.59 7.82 -1.75
C ARG A 28 -4.26 9.10 -2.22
N ILE A 29 -5.55 9.03 -2.56
CA ILE A 29 -6.23 10.17 -3.22
C ILE A 29 -6.38 11.43 -2.36
N ASP A 30 -6.31 11.30 -1.04
CA ASP A 30 -6.64 12.35 -0.08
C ASP A 30 -5.45 12.84 0.75
N LEU A 31 -4.29 12.14 0.72
CA LEU A 31 -3.09 12.48 1.49
C LEU A 31 -1.81 12.07 0.74
N ASP A 32 -0.68 12.69 1.10
CA ASP A 32 0.66 12.31 0.64
C ASP A 32 1.18 11.01 1.30
N ILE A 33 0.40 9.94 1.11
CA ILE A 33 0.69 8.58 1.53
C ILE A 33 0.83 7.73 0.26
N TRP A 34 1.89 6.95 0.21
CA TRP A 34 2.33 6.28 -1.00
C TRP A 34 2.44 4.78 -0.77
N CYS A 35 1.95 3.97 -1.70
CA CYS A 35 2.26 2.55 -1.81
C CYS A 35 3.31 2.38 -2.92
N ARG A 36 4.53 1.99 -2.54
CA ARG A 36 5.68 1.91 -3.45
C ARG A 36 6.60 0.75 -3.08
N ARG A 37 7.41 0.31 -4.03
CA ARG A 37 8.44 -0.70 -3.78
C ARG A 37 9.73 -0.02 -3.36
N LEU A 38 10.25 -0.40 -2.19
CA LEU A 38 11.58 0.00 -1.73
C LEU A 38 12.58 -1.14 -1.99
N PRO A 39 13.83 -0.84 -2.40
CA PRO A 39 14.80 -1.84 -2.80
C PRO A 39 14.98 -3.01 -1.82
N ASP A 40 15.14 -2.70 -0.52
CA ASP A 40 15.46 -3.72 0.50
C ASP A 40 14.23 -4.28 1.21
N PHE A 41 13.10 -3.55 1.19
CA PHE A 41 11.90 -3.88 1.96
C PHE A 41 10.80 -4.57 1.15
N GLY A 42 10.80 -4.44 -0.18
CA GLY A 42 9.65 -4.82 -1.01
C GLY A 42 8.58 -3.73 -1.00
N TRP A 43 7.31 -4.10 -1.19
CA TRP A 43 6.21 -3.16 -1.21
C TRP A 43 5.85 -2.65 0.19
N VAL A 44 5.67 -1.33 0.31
CA VAL A 44 5.33 -0.67 1.57
C VAL A 44 4.32 0.44 1.35
N VAL A 45 3.62 0.82 2.43
CA VAL A 45 2.96 2.14 2.51
C VAL A 45 3.77 3.07 3.38
N CYS A 46 4.12 4.25 2.87
CA CYS A 46 4.92 5.24 3.58
C CYS A 46 4.43 6.69 3.36
N SER A 47 4.88 7.60 4.20
CA SER A 47 4.70 9.06 3.98
C SER A 47 5.57 9.56 2.82
N ALA A 48 5.37 10.81 2.41
CA ALA A 48 6.26 11.52 1.48
C ALA A 48 7.73 11.50 1.93
N SER A 49 8.00 11.62 3.23
CA SER A 49 9.36 11.53 3.81
C SER A 49 9.93 10.11 3.84
N GLY A 50 9.14 9.10 3.45
CA GLY A 50 9.55 7.70 3.40
C GLY A 50 9.42 6.93 4.72
N ALA A 51 8.79 7.50 5.75
CA ALA A 51 8.49 6.76 6.97
C ALA A 51 7.48 5.65 6.68
N VAL A 52 7.90 4.39 6.84
CA VAL A 52 7.08 3.20 6.57
C VAL A 52 6.04 3.01 7.66
N SER A 53 4.80 2.78 7.25
CA SER A 53 3.65 2.59 8.14
C SER A 53 2.83 1.33 7.85
N SER A 54 3.00 0.69 6.69
CA SER A 54 2.32 -0.57 6.36
C SER A 54 3.21 -1.46 5.51
N ARG A 55 3.06 -2.77 5.68
CA ARG A 55 3.71 -3.81 4.87
C ARG A 55 2.74 -4.97 4.64
N PRO A 56 2.91 -5.75 3.56
CA PRO A 56 2.29 -7.06 3.44
C PRO A 56 2.60 -7.92 4.67
N LEU A 57 1.66 -8.77 5.07
CA LEU A 57 1.84 -9.63 6.24
C LEU A 57 2.73 -10.84 5.94
N ASP A 58 2.46 -11.54 4.83
CA ASP A 58 3.05 -12.85 4.54
C ASP A 58 4.21 -12.78 3.54
N ASP A 59 3.99 -12.17 2.37
CA ASP A 59 5.01 -11.98 1.34
C ASP A 59 5.35 -10.49 1.21
N PRO A 60 6.60 -10.05 1.45
CA PRO A 60 7.01 -8.65 1.29
C PRO A 60 6.74 -8.08 -0.12
N GLY A 61 6.44 -8.94 -1.10
CA GLY A 61 6.05 -8.54 -2.44
C GLY A 61 7.27 -8.04 -3.19
N ARG A 62 8.02 -8.95 -3.81
CA ARG A 62 9.17 -8.56 -4.64
C ARG A 62 8.85 -8.43 -6.12
N GLY A 63 7.63 -8.76 -6.55
CA GLY A 63 7.17 -8.59 -7.93
C GLY A 63 6.89 -7.14 -8.33
N ASP A 64 6.50 -6.97 -9.59
CA ASP A 64 6.33 -5.67 -10.27
C ASP A 64 5.14 -4.84 -9.78
N LEU A 65 4.23 -5.48 -9.05
CA LEU A 65 3.01 -4.88 -8.53
C LEU A 65 2.88 -5.19 -7.03
N PRO A 66 2.20 -4.31 -6.26
CA PRO A 66 1.97 -4.57 -4.85
C PRO A 66 1.12 -5.84 -4.70
N PRO A 67 1.46 -6.74 -3.75
CA PRO A 67 0.75 -7.98 -3.55
C PRO A 67 -0.65 -7.71 -3.00
N GLU A 68 -1.65 -8.26 -3.66
CA GLU A 68 -3.01 -8.30 -3.12
C GLU A 68 -3.06 -9.18 -1.87
N GLY A 69 -4.07 -8.97 -1.03
CA GLY A 69 -4.24 -9.70 0.22
C GLY A 69 -3.83 -8.90 1.46
N VAL A 70 -3.26 -9.57 2.46
CA VAL A 70 -3.21 -9.05 3.83
C VAL A 70 -2.04 -8.10 4.07
N TRP A 71 -2.34 -6.93 4.63
CA TRP A 71 -1.36 -5.92 5.02
C TRP A 71 -1.58 -5.49 6.45
N VAL A 72 -0.49 -5.21 7.17
CA VAL A 72 -0.54 -4.69 8.55
C VAL A 72 0.05 -3.30 8.59
N SER A 73 -0.73 -2.35 9.12
CA SER A 73 -0.32 -0.96 9.28
C SER A 73 -0.28 -0.53 10.73
N ARG A 74 0.80 0.16 11.12
CA ARG A 74 0.94 0.84 12.39
C ARG A 74 0.32 2.24 12.33
N LYS A 75 -0.50 2.59 13.33
CA LYS A 75 -1.08 3.92 13.55
C LYS A 75 -0.94 4.28 15.02
N GLY A 76 0.06 5.09 15.35
CA GLY A 76 0.40 5.41 16.74
C GLY A 76 0.82 4.16 17.52
N ASP A 77 0.03 3.82 18.54
CA ASP A 77 0.16 2.66 19.41
C ASP A 77 -0.64 1.42 18.94
N ARG A 78 -1.41 1.54 17.86
CA ARG A 78 -2.26 0.46 17.32
C ARG A 78 -1.72 -0.10 16.01
N SER A 79 -2.11 -1.35 15.74
CA SER A 79 -1.95 -1.99 14.44
C SER A 79 -3.33 -2.32 13.86
N TYR A 80 -3.47 -2.12 12.56
CA TYR A 80 -4.69 -2.42 11.81
C TYR A 80 -4.36 -3.34 10.64
N VAL A 81 -5.26 -4.29 10.37
CA VAL A 81 -5.15 -5.22 9.25
C VAL A 81 -6.03 -4.73 8.11
N TYR A 82 -5.49 -4.74 6.90
CA TYR A 82 -6.16 -4.36 5.68
C TYR A 82 -6.04 -5.47 4.63
N ASP A 83 -7.00 -5.53 3.73
CA ASP A 83 -6.88 -6.24 2.47
C ASP A 83 -6.57 -5.25 1.34
N LEU A 84 -5.49 -5.46 0.61
CA LEU A 84 -5.24 -4.78 -0.65
C LEU A 84 -5.97 -5.53 -1.77
N ILE A 85 -6.83 -4.80 -2.47
CA ILE A 85 -7.60 -5.31 -3.60
C ILE A 85 -7.26 -4.47 -4.83
N ARG A 86 -6.87 -5.13 -5.92
CA ARG A 86 -6.70 -4.47 -7.21
C ARG A 86 -8.09 -4.26 -7.80
N THR A 87 -8.37 -3.00 -8.11
CA THR A 87 -9.55 -2.64 -8.88
C THR A 87 -9.15 -2.80 -10.33
N GLU A 88 -9.76 -3.72 -11.08
CA GLU A 88 -9.53 -3.79 -12.53
C GLU A 88 -9.75 -2.41 -13.13
N ALA A 89 -8.86 -2.00 -14.05
CA ALA A 89 -9.21 -0.91 -14.95
C ALA A 89 -10.39 -1.43 -15.78
N GLY A 90 -11.53 -0.75 -15.71
CA GLY A 90 -12.68 -1.10 -16.54
C GLY A 90 -12.23 -1.21 -18.00
N ARG A 91 -12.60 -2.33 -18.63
CA ARG A 91 -12.55 -2.50 -20.09
C ARG A 91 -13.32 -1.38 -20.79
#